data_AF-A0A526WN23-F1
#
_entry.id   AF-A0A526WN23-F1
#
_cell.length_a   1.000
_cell.length_b   1.000
_cell.length_c   1.000
_cell.angle_alpha   90.00
_cell.angle_beta   90.00
_cell.angle_gamma   90.00
#
_symmetry.space_group_name_H-M   'P 1'
#
loop_
_entity.id
_entity.type
_entity.pdbx_description
1 polymer ?
#
loop_
_entity_poly.entity_id
_entity_poly.type
_entity_poly.pdbx_seq_one_letter_code
_entity_poly.pdbx_strand_id
1 'polypeptide(L)'
;MSATTDRSWTSIWAAPDATVRAGAGLSVLPDFLVRDELSAGRLVQILPQWRLPSGDIYTVYPAARFRPPKVTRFVEMLVAAEQKVESGGQGRRG
;
A
#
# COMPACT_ATOMS: atom_id res chain seq x y z
N MET A 1 -6.54 -25.66 21.21
CA MET A 1 -5.19 -25.16 20.90
C MET A 1 -5.34 -23.99 19.94
N SER A 2 -5.48 -22.77 20.47
CA SER A 2 -5.54 -21.56 19.64
C SER A 2 -4.13 -21.20 19.20
N ALA A 3 -3.89 -21.21 17.89
CA ALA A 3 -2.77 -20.48 17.30
C ALA A 3 -3.09 -18.99 17.44
N THR A 4 -2.74 -18.40 18.59
CA THR A 4 -2.68 -16.95 18.77
C THR A 4 -1.49 -16.47 17.96
N THR A 5 -1.70 -16.26 16.66
CA THR A 5 -0.81 -15.45 15.82
C THR A 5 -0.86 -14.05 16.40
N ASP A 6 0.16 -13.71 17.17
CA ASP A 6 0.39 -12.37 17.68
C ASP A 6 0.46 -11.40 16.49
N ARG A 7 -0.55 -10.52 16.41
CA ARG A 7 -0.69 -9.48 15.38
C ARG A 7 0.21 -8.27 15.70
N SER A 8 1.12 -8.36 16.67
CA SER A 8 2.01 -7.25 17.04
C SER A 8 3.26 -7.10 16.15
N TRP A 9 3.07 -7.12 14.83
CA TRP A 9 3.88 -6.21 14.00
C TRP A 9 3.22 -4.85 14.17
N THR A 10 3.79 -3.98 15.00
CA THR A 10 3.30 -2.61 15.17
C THR A 10 3.42 -1.92 13.82
N SER A 11 2.38 -2.02 13.01
CA SER A 11 2.39 -1.48 11.65
C SER A 11 2.63 0.03 11.75
N ILE A 12 3.47 0.56 10.87
CA ILE A 12 3.77 2.01 10.81
C ILE A 12 2.48 2.86 10.67
N TRP A 13 1.38 2.22 10.28
CA TRP A 13 0.07 2.84 10.08
C TRP A 13 -0.91 2.71 11.25
N ALA A 14 -0.59 1.96 12.31
CA ALA A 14 -1.56 1.68 13.38
C ALA A 14 -2.04 2.94 14.13
N ALA A 15 -1.10 3.78 14.56
CA ALA A 15 -1.43 5.04 15.25
C ALA A 15 -2.17 6.05 14.36
N PRO A 16 -1.71 6.36 13.13
CA PRO A 16 -2.44 7.28 12.27
C PRO A 16 -3.82 6.76 11.84
N ASP A 17 -3.97 5.47 11.55
CA ASP A 17 -5.26 4.85 11.21
C ASP A 17 -6.28 4.97 12.36
N ALA A 18 -5.86 4.62 13.59
CA ALA A 18 -6.72 4.78 14.76
C ALA A 18 -7.14 6.24 14.99
N THR A 19 -6.21 7.18 14.78
CA THR A 19 -6.45 8.61 14.97
C THR A 19 -7.52 9.14 14.01
N VAL A 20 -7.43 8.82 12.72
CA VAL A 20 -8.41 9.29 11.73
C VAL A 20 -9.76 8.62 11.92
N ARG A 21 -9.79 7.32 12.29
CA ARG A 21 -11.04 6.59 12.55
C ARG A 21 -11.77 7.09 13.80
N ALA A 22 -11.03 7.57 14.79
CA ALA A 22 -11.59 8.21 15.98
C ALA A 22 -12.06 9.66 15.73
N GLY A 23 -11.85 10.22 14.53
CA GLY A 23 -12.11 11.62 14.24
C GLY A 23 -11.18 12.58 14.99
N ALA A 24 -10.05 12.10 15.50
CA ALA A 24 -9.12 12.85 16.33
C ALA A 24 -8.04 13.60 15.52
N GLY A 25 -8.03 13.47 14.19
CA GLY A 25 -7.07 14.16 13.32
C GLY A 25 -7.15 13.75 11.86
N LEU A 26 -6.14 14.17 11.09
CA LEU A 26 -5.93 13.84 9.68
C LEU A 26 -4.60 13.09 9.51
N SER A 27 -4.49 12.25 8.48
CA SER A 27 -3.25 11.53 8.18
C SER A 27 -3.12 11.18 6.70
N VAL A 28 -1.90 10.84 6.29
CA VAL A 28 -1.61 10.22 4.99
C VAL A 28 -1.56 8.71 5.21
N LEU A 29 -2.49 7.99 4.61
CA LEU A 29 -2.59 6.54 4.68
C LEU A 29 -2.59 5.96 3.26
N PRO A 30 -2.02 4.76 3.06
CA PRO A 30 -2.15 4.06 1.79
C PRO A 30 -3.63 3.83 1.45
N ASP A 31 -4.00 4.03 0.19
CA ASP A 31 -5.38 3.93 -0.29
C ASP A 31 -5.98 2.54 -0.03
N PHE A 32 -5.18 1.48 -0.20
CA PHE A 32 -5.59 0.11 0.05
C PHE A 32 -5.96 -0.16 1.52
N LEU A 33 -5.45 0.63 2.46
CA LEU A 33 -5.73 0.45 3.90
C LEU A 33 -7.09 1.02 4.30
N VAL A 34 -7.57 2.05 3.58
CA VAL A 34 -8.77 2.83 3.94
C VAL A 34 -9.84 2.86 2.85
N ARG A 35 -9.70 2.00 1.82
CA ARG A 35 -10.60 1.96 0.65
C ARG A 35 -12.07 1.75 1.04
N ASP A 36 -12.32 0.90 2.04
CA ASP A 36 -13.67 0.58 2.50
C ASP A 36 -14.28 1.74 3.30
N GLU A 37 -13.47 2.48 4.05
CA GLU A 37 -13.93 3.66 4.78
C GLU A 37 -14.22 4.83 3.85
N LEU A 38 -13.39 5.02 2.83
CA LEU A 38 -13.61 6.04 1.80
C LEU A 38 -14.89 5.74 1.00
N SER A 39 -15.08 4.49 0.58
CA SER A 39 -16.29 4.09 -0.17
C SER A 39 -17.56 4.20 0.68
N ALA A 40 -17.48 3.91 1.98
CA ALA A 40 -18.60 4.07 2.90
C ALA A 40 -18.81 5.51 3.41
N GLY A 41 -17.98 6.48 3.00
CA GLY A 41 -18.05 7.87 3.44
C GLY A 41 -17.70 8.10 4.92
N ARG A 42 -17.09 7.11 5.59
CA ARG A 42 -16.60 7.23 6.98
C ARG A 42 -15.32 8.04 7.07
N LEU A 43 -14.51 8.00 6.02
CA LEU A 43 -13.36 8.88 5.81
C LEU A 43 -13.56 9.68 4.53
N VAL A 44 -12.96 10.86 4.46
CA VAL A 44 -13.02 11.74 3.28
C VAL A 44 -11.62 12.24 2.92
N GLN A 45 -11.32 12.35 1.63
CA GLN A 45 -10.07 12.96 1.16
C GLN A 45 -10.19 14.49 1.21
N ILE A 46 -9.41 15.13 2.07
CA ILE A 46 -9.51 16.57 2.34
C ILE A 46 -8.71 17.46 1.37
N LEU A 47 -7.73 16.90 0.65
CA LEU A 47 -6.89 17.61 -0.33
C LEU A 47 -6.85 16.86 -1.67
N PRO A 48 -7.95 16.84 -2.44
CA PRO A 48 -8.05 16.01 -3.64
C PRO A 48 -7.12 16.43 -4.78
N GLN A 49 -6.64 17.69 -4.77
CA GLN A 49 -5.74 18.22 -5.80
C GLN A 49 -4.26 18.13 -5.40
N TRP A 50 -3.96 17.74 -4.17
CA TRP A 50 -2.59 17.57 -3.70
C TRP A 50 -2.21 16.09 -3.73
N ARG A 51 -0.97 15.80 -4.11
CA ARG A 51 -0.42 14.44 -4.18
C ARG A 51 0.96 14.41 -3.55
N LEU A 52 1.26 13.31 -2.87
CA LEU A 52 2.64 13.01 -2.50
C LEU A 52 3.47 12.78 -3.77
N PRO A 53 4.78 13.05 -3.72
CA PRO A 53 5.71 12.55 -4.73
C PRO A 53 5.50 11.04 -4.89
N SER A 54 5.43 10.56 -6.13
CA SER A 54 5.32 9.13 -6.41
C SER A 54 6.58 8.41 -5.93
N GLY A 55 6.41 7.32 -5.19
CA GLY A 55 7.47 6.37 -4.87
C GLY A 55 7.26 5.07 -5.63
N ASP A 56 8.33 4.44 -6.11
CA ASP A 56 8.25 3.15 -6.79
C ASP A 56 8.37 1.99 -5.79
N ILE A 57 7.87 0.83 -6.21
CA ILE A 57 8.05 -0.44 -5.51
C ILE A 57 9.23 -1.19 -6.15
N TYR A 58 10.22 -1.55 -5.33
CA TYR A 58 11.42 -2.25 -5.81
C TYR A 58 11.47 -3.69 -5.30
N THR A 59 11.82 -4.62 -6.20
CA THR A 59 12.19 -5.97 -5.79
C THR A 59 13.69 -6.01 -5.50
N VAL A 60 14.07 -6.34 -4.26
CA VAL A 60 15.47 -6.37 -3.81
C VAL A 60 15.89 -7.82 -3.54
N TYR A 61 17.05 -8.21 -4.07
CA TYR A 61 17.69 -9.51 -3.83
C TYR A 61 19.21 -9.35 -3.86
N PRO A 62 19.97 -10.24 -3.19
CA PRO A 62 21.43 -10.18 -3.20
C PRO A 62 22.00 -10.23 -4.62
N ALA A 63 23.12 -9.55 -4.83
CA ALA A 63 23.87 -9.65 -6.07
C ALA A 63 24.36 -11.10 -6.27
N ALA A 64 23.87 -11.77 -7.31
CA ALA A 64 24.21 -13.15 -7.61
C ALA A 64 24.69 -13.28 -9.04
N ARG A 65 25.77 -14.05 -9.26
CA ARG A 65 26.32 -14.34 -10.60
C ARG A 65 25.31 -15.07 -11.49
N PHE A 66 24.44 -15.87 -10.89
CA PHE A 66 23.31 -16.52 -11.56
C PHE A 66 22.03 -16.29 -10.75
N ARG A 67 21.00 -15.75 -11.40
CA ARG A 67 19.67 -15.63 -10.81
C ARG A 67 18.87 -16.90 -11.11
N PRO A 68 18.36 -17.62 -10.09
CA PRO A 68 17.55 -18.81 -10.32
C PRO A 68 16.30 -18.47 -11.17
N PRO A 69 15.94 -19.28 -12.18
CA PRO A 69 14.78 -19.01 -13.05
C PRO A 69 13.47 -18.76 -12.29
N LYS A 70 13.28 -19.45 -11.15
CA LYS A 70 12.12 -19.26 -10.27
C LYS A 70 12.00 -17.83 -9.72
N VAL A 71 13.12 -17.19 -9.39
CA VAL A 71 13.15 -15.81 -8.88
C VAL A 71 12.80 -14.84 -10.01
N THR A 72 13.37 -15.06 -11.20
CA THR A 72 13.05 -14.25 -12.38
C THR A 72 11.56 -14.32 -12.70
N ARG A 73 10.97 -15.52 -12.77
CA ARG A 73 9.52 -15.70 -13.00
C ARG A 73 8.68 -15.02 -11.92
N PHE A 74 9.09 -15.10 -10.65
CA PHE A 74 8.38 -14.42 -9.58
C PHE A 74 8.43 -12.90 -9.71
N VAL A 75 9.59 -12.32 -10.05
CA VAL A 75 9.71 -10.88 -10.31
C VAL A 75 8.85 -10.45 -11.49
N GLU A 76 8.85 -11.23 -12.59
CA GLU A 76 7.97 -10.97 -13.75
C GLU A 76 6.49 -10.95 -13.35
N MET A 77 6.06 -11.87 -12.49
CA MET A 77 4.70 -11.89 -11.95
C MET A 77 4.37 -10.65 -11.11
N LEU A 78 5.30 -10.22 -10.25
CA LEU A 78 5.11 -9.01 -9.43
C LEU A 78 4.99 -7.75 -10.29
N VAL A 79 5.88 -7.59 -11.28
CA VAL A 79 5.84 -6.44 -12.20
C VAL A 79 4.52 -6.41 -12.98
N ALA A 80 4.05 -7.57 -13.48
CA ALA A 80 2.77 -7.65 -14.17
C ALA A 80 1.57 -7.39 -13.25
N ALA A 81 1.68 -7.68 -11.94
CA ALA A 81 0.64 -7.38 -10.97
C ALA A 81 0.58 -5.88 -10.65
N GLU A 82 1.73 -5.21 -10.46
CA GLU A 82 1.78 -3.77 -10.18
C GLU A 82 1.25 -2.92 -11.34
N GLN A 83 1.56 -3.29 -12.59
CA GLN A 83 1.02 -2.59 -13.78
C GLN A 83 -0.52 -2.57 -13.82
N LYS A 84 -1.18 -3.60 -13.26
CA LYS A 84 -2.65 -3.66 -13.16
C LYS A 84 -3.18 -2.70 -12.10
N VAL A 85 -2.46 -2.52 -11.00
CA VAL A 85 -2.83 -1.59 -9.92
C VAL A 85 -2.72 -0.15 -10.41
N GLU A 86 -1.65 0.17 -11.14
CA GLU A 86 -1.42 1.51 -11.69
C GLU A 86 -2.50 1.91 -12.71
N SER A 87 -2.97 0.96 -13.52
CA SER A 87 -4.03 1.17 -14.51
C SER A 87 -5.39 1.56 -13.88
N GLY A 88 -5.62 1.26 -12.60
CA GLY A 88 -6.82 1.66 -11.85
C GLY A 88 -6.72 3.01 -11.13
N GLY A 89 -5.50 3.55 -10.96
CA GLY A 89 -5.24 4.84 -10.30
C GLY A 89 -4.74 5.95 -11.23
N GLN A 90 -4.39 5.61 -12.47
CA GLN A 90 -3.87 6.51 -13.50
C GLN A 90 -5.00 7.34 -14.16
N GLY A 91 -5.72 8.10 -13.34
CA GLY A 91 -6.55 9.22 -13.77
C GLY A 91 -6.11 10.48 -13.04
N ARG A 92 -6.04 11.61 -13.75
CA ARG A 92 -5.69 12.95 -13.23
C ARG A 92 -4.18 13.21 -13.08
N ARG A 93 -3.37 12.92 -14.10
CA ARG A 93 -2.14 13.71 -14.32
C ARG A 93 -2.58 15.02 -14.97
N GLY A 94 -2.43 16.13 -14.24
CA GLY A 94 -2.78 17.49 -14.66
C GLY A 94 -2.40 18.45 -13.55
#